data_AF-A0A6G8PTI0-F1
#
_entry.id   AF-A0A6G8PTI0-F1
#
_cell.length_a   1.000
_cell.length_b   1.000
_cell.length_c   1.000
_cell.angle_alpha   90.00
_cell.angle_beta   90.00
_cell.angle_gamma   90.00
#
_symmetry.space_group_name_H-M   'P 1'
#
loop_
_entity.id
_entity.type
_entity.pdbx_description
1 polymer ?
#
loop_
_entity_poly.entity_id
_entity_poly.type
_entity_poly.pdbx_seq_one_letter_code
_entity_poly.pdbx_strand_id
1 'polypeptide(L)' 'MDEKDAKQRTTYRTSEVARELGISVEWLRKGEERGFFPPARRDPTNGHRYYTRKDIEHLRNRRTARNGDGR' A
#
# COMPACT_ATOMS: atom_id res chain seq x y z
N MET A 1 8.32 16.83 -11.41
CA MET A 1 7.42 16.00 -10.59
C MET A 1 7.53 14.58 -11.13
N ASP A 2 7.87 13.64 -10.25
CA ASP A 2 8.51 12.33 -10.47
C ASP A 2 8.10 11.55 -11.75
N GLU A 3 8.86 11.75 -12.84
CA GLU A 3 8.68 11.11 -14.16
C GLU A 3 9.67 9.95 -14.41
N LYS A 4 9.93 9.13 -13.39
CA LYS A 4 10.80 7.96 -13.56
C LYS A 4 10.19 6.80 -12.78
N ASP A 5 9.46 5.95 -13.49
CA ASP A 5 9.63 4.49 -13.50
C ASP A 5 8.55 3.83 -14.37
N ALA A 6 8.66 4.05 -15.67
CA ALA A 6 7.83 3.38 -16.67
C ALA A 6 8.35 1.99 -17.07
N LYS A 7 9.19 1.33 -16.27
CA LYS A 7 9.69 -0.01 -16.61
C LYS A 7 10.00 -0.84 -15.35
N GLN A 8 9.13 -1.80 -15.06
CA GLN A 8 9.38 -2.95 -14.18
C GLN A 8 9.44 -2.72 -12.66
N ARG A 9 8.84 -1.65 -12.10
CA ARG A 9 8.72 -1.54 -10.64
C ARG A 9 7.75 -2.60 -10.08
N THR A 10 8.30 -3.61 -9.40
CA THR A 10 7.53 -4.52 -8.54
C THR A 10 7.22 -3.89 -7.16
N THR A 11 7.68 -2.66 -6.94
CA THR A 11 7.64 -1.93 -5.68
C THR A 11 6.89 -0.61 -5.84
N TYR A 12 5.99 -0.31 -4.90
CA TYR A 12 5.07 0.82 -4.90
C TYR A 12 5.33 1.68 -3.65
N ARG A 13 5.32 3.00 -3.80
CA ARG A 13 5.40 3.92 -2.65
C ARG A 13 4.07 3.97 -1.92
N THR A 14 4.09 4.39 -0.65
CA THR A 14 2.88 4.56 0.18
C THR A 14 1.79 5.40 -0.52
N SER A 15 2.17 6.46 -1.21
CA SER A 15 1.26 7.32 -1.98
C SER A 15 0.66 6.62 -3.21
N GLU A 16 1.42 5.76 -3.89
CA GLU A 16 0.93 4.98 -5.02
C GLU A 16 -0.08 3.92 -4.56
N VAL A 17 0.26 3.19 -3.48
CA VAL A 17 -0.64 2.21 -2.85
C VAL A 17 -1.96 2.86 -2.42
N ALA A 18 -1.88 4.04 -1.81
CA ALA A 18 -3.07 4.77 -1.39
C ALA A 18 -3.98 5.12 -2.59
N ARG A 19 -3.39 5.57 -3.71
CA ARG A 19 -4.13 5.87 -4.94
C ARG A 19 -4.72 4.61 -5.59
N GLU A 20 -3.96 3.53 -5.66
CA GLU A 20 -4.40 2.24 -6.21
C GLU A 20 -5.59 1.66 -5.43
N LEU A 21 -5.58 1.82 -4.11
CA LEU A 21 -6.64 1.32 -3.22
C LEU A 21 -7.81 2.31 -3.07
N GLY A 22 -7.66 3.54 -3.56
CA GLY A 22 -8.65 4.62 -3.40
C GLY A 22 -8.82 5.05 -1.94
N ILE A 23 -7.73 5.06 -1.16
CA ILE A 23 -7.72 5.43 0.27
C ILE A 23 -6.77 6.62 0.50
N SER A 24 -6.94 7.32 1.62
CA SER A 24 -5.98 8.35 2.03
C SER A 24 -4.69 7.73 2.58
N VAL A 25 -3.55 8.37 2.31
CA VAL A 25 -2.23 7.97 2.86
C VAL A 25 -2.25 7.91 4.38
N GLU A 26 -2.95 8.82 5.05
CA GLU A 26 -3.13 8.80 6.50
C GLU A 26 -3.88 7.57 6.99
N TRP A 27 -4.90 7.12 6.25
CA TRP A 27 -5.65 5.93 6.61
C TRP A 27 -4.80 4.67 6.45
N LEU A 28 -3.95 4.62 5.41
CA LEU A 28 -2.94 3.58 5.24
C LEU A 28 -1.97 3.55 6.42
N ARG A 29 -1.39 4.71 6.80
CA ARG A 29 -0.49 4.83 7.96
C ARG A 29 -1.14 4.41 9.28
N LYS A 30 -2.38 4.85 9.50
CA LYS A 30 -3.16 4.50 10.70
C LYS A 30 -3.48 3.01 10.74
N GLY A 31 -3.73 2.40 9.58
CA GLY A 31 -3.92 0.96 9.47
C GLY A 31 -2.63 0.17 9.72
N GLU A 32 -1.47 0.68 9.29
CA GLU A 32 -0.15 0.11 9.66
C GLU A 32 0.09 0.18 11.17
N GLU A 33 -0.11 1.36 11.77
CA GLU A 33 0.08 1.59 13.21
C GLU A 33 -0.81 0.70 14.07
N ARG A 34 -2.05 0.47 13.61
CA ARG A 34 -3.02 -0.41 14.26
C ARG A 34 -2.79 -1.91 13.98
N GLY A 35 -1.78 -2.28 13.18
CA GLY A 35 -1.54 -3.67 12.77
C GLY A 35 -2.60 -4.25 11.82
N PHE A 36 -3.49 -3.40 11.30
CA PHE A 36 -4.49 -3.79 10.32
C PHE A 36 -3.87 -4.00 8.93
N PHE A 37 -2.77 -3.31 8.64
CA PHE A 37 -2.01 -3.44 7.41
C PHE A 37 -0.59 -3.92 7.68
N PRO A 38 -0.01 -4.74 6.77
CA PRO A 38 1.39 -5.08 6.85
C PRO A 38 2.23 -3.79 6.79
N PRO A 39 3.26 -3.67 7.64
CA PRO A 39 4.14 -2.51 7.63
C PRO A 39 4.88 -2.43 6.29
N ALA A 40 5.06 -1.21 5.78
CA ALA A 40 5.84 -0.97 4.57
C ALA A 40 7.24 -1.60 4.71
N ARG A 41 7.65 -2.36 3.69
CA ARG A 41 8.99 -2.94 3.65
C ARG A 41 10.00 -1.81 3.45
N ARG A 42 11.15 -1.92 4.09
CA ARG A 42 12.25 -0.99 3.91
C ARG A 42 13.24 -1.58 2.93
N ASP A 43 13.62 -0.80 1.94
CA ASP A 43 14.62 -1.21 0.98
C ASP A 43 15.98 -1.22 1.68
N PRO A 44 16.73 -2.35 1.68
CA PRO A 44 18.00 -2.42 2.37
C PRO A 44 19.09 -1.59 1.67
N THR A 45 18.91 -1.24 0.39
CA THR A 45 19.87 -0.47 -0.39
C THR A 45 19.63 1.03 -0.27
N ASN A 46 18.37 1.46 -0.30
CA ASN A 46 17.99 2.88 -0.32
C ASN A 46 17.26 3.38 0.93
N GLY A 47 16.89 2.51 1.88
CA GLY A 47 16.19 2.87 3.12
C GLY A 47 14.76 3.38 2.95
N HIS A 48 14.26 3.48 1.71
CA HIS A 48 12.92 3.95 1.42
C HIS A 48 11.86 2.90 1.73
N ARG A 49 10.65 3.37 2.06
CA ARG A 49 9.48 2.53 2.32
C ARG A 49 8.83 2.16 0.99
N TYR A 50 8.59 0.87 0.78
CA TYR A 50 7.91 0.34 -0.38
C TYR A 50 6.96 -0.79 -0.02
N TYR A 51 6.01 -1.03 -0.91
CA TYR A 51 5.09 -2.15 -0.88
C TYR A 51 5.28 -2.96 -2.14
N THR A 52 5.06 -4.26 -2.06
CA THR A 52 5.04 -5.11 -3.25
C THR A 52 3.61 -5.25 -3.77
N ARG A 53 3.45 -5.74 -5.00
CA ARG A 53 2.13 -6.09 -5.54
C ARG A 53 1.36 -7.04 -4.63
N LYS A 54 2.05 -8.00 -4.01
CA LYS A 54 1.45 -8.94 -3.04
C LYS A 54 0.90 -8.25 -1.80
N ASP A 55 1.56 -7.19 -1.34
CA ASP A 55 1.08 -6.37 -0.22
C ASP A 55 -0.20 -5.64 -0.64
N ILE A 56 -0.22 -5.02 -1.82
CA ILE A 56 -1.40 -4.33 -2.36
C ILE A 56 -2.60 -5.28 -2.49
N GLU A 57 -2.39 -6.49 -3.02
CA GLU A 57 -3.46 -7.49 -3.13
C GLU A 57 -4.01 -7.89 -1.75
N HIS A 58 -3.16 -8.06 -0.74
CA HIS A 58 -3.60 -8.28 0.65
C HIS A 58 -4.39 -7.10 1.21
N LEU A 59 -3.91 -5.87 1.00
CA LEU A 59 -4.57 -4.65 1.44
C LEU A 59 -5.96 -4.53 0.80
N ARG A 60 -6.06 -4.82 -0.50
CA ARG A 60 -7.31 -4.82 -1.26
C ARG A 60 -8.31 -5.82 -0.70
N ASN A 61 -7.87 -7.05 -0.40
CA ASN A 61 -8.73 -8.09 0.18
C ASN A 61 -9.23 -7.73 1.59
N ARG A 62 -8.37 -7.17 2.44
CA ARG A 62 -8.78 -6.69 3.78
C ARG A 62 -9.77 -5.51 3.71
N ARG A 63 -9.68 -4.67 2.68
CA ARG A 63 -10.67 -3.60 2.44
C ARG A 63 -12.03 -4.16 2.05
N THR A 64 -12.09 -5.14 1.15
CA THR A 64 -13.36 -5.73 0.72
C THR A 64 -14.08 -6.47 1.84
N ALA A 65 -13.33 -7.08 2.77
CA ALA A 65 -13.92 -7.71 3.96
C ALA A 65 -14.69 -6.73 4.88
N ARG A 66 -14.47 -5.42 4.76
CA ARG A 66 -15.17 -4.41 5.57
C ARG A 66 -16.40 -3.81 4.89
N ASN A 67 -16.56 -4.02 3.58
CA ASN A 67 -17.71 -3.54 2.80
C ASN A 67 -18.71 -4.65 2.45
N GLY A 68 -18.61 -5.81 3.10
CA GLY A 68 -19.38 -7.01 2.78
C GLY A 68 -20.06 -7.62 4.01
N ASP A 69 -20.84 -6.82 4.73
CA ASP A 69 -22.01 -7.29 5.48
C ASP A 69 -22.99 -6.11 5.54
N GLY A 70 -24.04 -6.16 4.72
CA GLY A 70 -24.89 -5.01 4.40
C GLY A 70 -25.41 -5.06 2.97
N ARG A 71 -25.91 -6.23 2.56
CA ARG A 71 -26.92 -6.33 1.50
C ARG A 71 -28.19 -6.87 2.11
#